data_AF-A0A7G9NUZ2-F1
#
_entry.id   AF-A0A7G9NUZ2-F1
#
_cell.length_a   1.000
_cell.length_b   1.000
_cell.length_c   1.000
_cell.angle_alpha   90.00
_cell.angle_beta   90.00
_cell.angle_gamma   90.00
#
_symmetry.space_group_name_H-M   'P 1'
#
loop_
_entity.id
_entity.type
_entity.pdbx_description
1 polymer ?
#
loop_
_entity_poly.entity_id
_entity_poly.type
_entity_poly.pdbx_seq_one_letter_code
_entity_poly.pdbx_strand_id
1 'polypeptide(L)' 'MTTHPHGHDKSELFEHIHEQFSPEAVAAIAAWLQPARTNNPEVDRQVQWFIDRLVEMLGTDQYNALCEELGL' A
#
# COMPACT_ATOMS: atom_id res chain seq x y z
N MET A 1 8.56 2.52 -33.93
CA MET A 1 9.23 2.77 -32.63
C MET A 1 8.29 3.62 -31.80
N THR A 2 7.46 3.00 -30.96
CA THR A 2 6.46 3.72 -30.16
C THR A 2 7.15 4.27 -28.92
N THR A 3 7.27 5.59 -28.87
CA THR A 3 7.69 6.34 -27.69
C THR A 3 6.60 6.21 -26.62
N HIS A 4 6.81 5.35 -25.62
CA HIS A 4 5.99 5.36 -24.40
C HIS A 4 6.58 6.42 -23.44
N PRO A 5 5.88 7.54 -23.21
CA PRO A 5 6.27 8.47 -22.15
C PRO A 5 6.03 7.78 -20.81
N HIS A 6 7.07 7.21 -20.20
CA HIS A 6 6.99 6.66 -18.84
C HIS A 6 6.98 7.81 -17.82
N GLY A 7 5.85 8.52 -17.73
CA GLY A 7 5.38 8.93 -16.41
C GLY A 7 4.78 7.67 -15.81
N HIS A 8 5.59 6.88 -15.11
CA HIS A 8 5.12 5.68 -14.41
C HIS A 8 4.16 6.18 -13.33
N ASP A 9 2.87 6.20 -13.66
CA ASP A 9 1.86 6.89 -12.89
C ASP A 9 1.73 6.12 -11.58
N LYS A 10 1.71 6.81 -10.45
CA LYS A 10 1.57 6.16 -9.14
C LYS A 10 0.36 5.22 -9.12
N SER A 11 -0.65 5.48 -9.96
CA SER A 11 -1.81 4.62 -10.17
C SER A 11 -1.46 3.24 -10.74
N GLU A 12 -0.54 3.14 -11.70
CA GLU A 12 -0.13 1.85 -12.31
C GLU A 12 0.46 0.90 -11.25
N LEU A 13 1.21 1.43 -10.28
CA LEU A 13 1.74 0.64 -9.18
C LEU A 13 0.61 0.01 -8.36
N PHE A 14 -0.41 0.77 -7.98
CA PHE A 14 -1.49 0.26 -7.15
C PHE A 14 -2.43 -0.67 -7.92
N GLU A 15 -2.63 -0.43 -9.23
CA GLU A 15 -3.33 -1.37 -10.10
C GLU A 15 -2.60 -2.72 -10.14
N HIS A 16 -1.28 -2.70 -10.36
CA HIS A 16 -0.49 -3.93 -10.35
C HIS A 16 -0.44 -4.62 -8.98
N ILE A 17 -0.45 -3.87 -7.87
CA ILE A 17 -0.55 -4.45 -6.54
C ILE A 17 -1.91 -5.14 -6.38
N HIS A 18 -3.00 -4.47 -6.77
CA HIS A 18 -4.35 -5.05 -6.70
C HIS A 18 -4.50 -6.32 -7.56
N GLU A 19 -3.86 -6.36 -8.74
CA GLU A 19 -3.93 -7.52 -9.64
C GLU A 19 -3.07 -8.70 -9.20
N GLN A 20 -1.93 -8.45 -8.56
CA GLN A 20 -0.95 -9.51 -8.26
C GLN A 20 -0.95 -9.95 -6.80
N PHE A 21 -1.40 -9.11 -5.87
CA PHE A 21 -1.40 -9.41 -4.45
C PHE A 21 -2.80 -9.77 -3.99
N SER A 22 -2.88 -10.75 -3.09
CA SER A 22 -4.14 -11.03 -2.42
C SER A 22 -4.46 -9.90 -1.42
N PRO A 23 -5.74 -9.67 -1.10
CA PRO A 23 -6.15 -8.68 -0.11
C PRO A 23 -5.43 -8.83 1.23
N GLU A 24 -5.19 -10.07 1.67
CA GLU A 24 -4.46 -10.41 2.90
C GLU A 24 -3.00 -9.96 2.83
N ALA A 25 -2.34 -10.15 1.68
CA ALA A 25 -0.96 -9.71 1.50
C ALA A 25 -0.85 -8.19 1.54
N VAL A 26 -1.80 -7.47 0.93
CA VAL A 26 -1.87 -6.00 0.99
C VAL A 26 -2.09 -5.53 2.43
N ALA A 27 -3.03 -6.14 3.15
CA ALA A 27 -3.32 -5.80 4.54
C ALA A 27 -2.10 -6.03 5.43
N ALA A 28 -1.41 -7.16 5.26
CA ALA A 28 -0.19 -7.46 5.99
C ALA A 28 0.89 -6.40 5.73
N ILE A 29 1.17 -6.05 4.47
CA ILE A 29 2.18 -5.04 4.12
C ILE A 29 1.85 -3.70 4.81
N ALA A 30 0.60 -3.24 4.73
CA ALA A 30 0.17 -2.00 5.37
C ALA A 30 0.34 -2.05 6.89
N ALA A 31 -0.08 -3.14 7.54
CA ALA A 31 0.04 -3.33 8.99
C ALA A 31 1.50 -3.37 9.46
N TRP A 32 2.38 -4.05 8.72
CA TRP A 32 3.81 -4.11 9.04
C TRP A 32 4.52 -2.76 8.87
N LEU A 33 4.05 -1.92 7.95
CA LEU A 33 4.62 -0.59 7.72
C LEU A 33 4.10 0.46 8.71
N GLN A 34 2.93 0.30 9.31
CA GLN A 34 2.35 1.23 10.29
C GLN A 34 3.31 1.64 11.43
N PRO A 35 4.01 0.72 12.11
CA PRO A 35 4.93 1.10 13.19
C PRO A 35 6.28 1.63 12.67
N ALA A 36 6.55 1.58 11.36
CA ALA A 36 7.82 2.02 10.82
C ALA A 36 8.02 3.52 11.01
N ARG A 37 9.16 3.88 11.60
CA ARG A 37 9.61 5.27 11.77
C ARG A 37 11.07 5.37 11.37
N THR A 38 11.40 6.46 10.72
CA THR A 38 12.75 6.75 10.25
C THR A 38 13.27 8.04 10.88
N ASN A 39 14.57 8.30 10.76
CA ASN A 39 15.15 9.58 11.20
C ASN A 39 14.85 10.72 10.21
N ASN A 40 14.05 10.48 9.17
CA ASN A 40 13.72 11.46 8.15
C ASN A 40 12.20 11.66 8.07
N PRO A 41 11.67 12.83 8.50
CA PRO A 41 10.23 13.06 8.52
C PRO A 41 9.59 13.06 7.13
N GLU A 42 10.35 13.31 6.06
CA GLU A 42 9.84 13.20 4.69
C GLU A 42 9.59 11.74 4.29
N VAL A 43 10.51 10.84 4.69
CA VAL A 43 10.35 9.41 4.43
C VAL A 43 9.14 8.88 5.22
N ASP A 44 8.96 9.30 6.46
CA ASP A 44 7.79 8.92 7.26
C ASP A 44 6.47 9.35 6.60
N ARG A 45 6.42 10.55 6.00
CA ARG A 45 5.25 11.00 5.24
C ARG A 45 4.99 10.17 4.00
N GLN A 46 6.04 9.78 3.28
CA GLN A 46 5.91 8.93 2.09
C GLN A 46 5.44 7.51 2.45
N VAL A 47 5.96 6.95 3.54
CA VAL A 47 5.52 5.65 4.07
C VAL A 47 4.06 5.73 4.51
N GLN A 48 3.69 6.78 5.24
CA GLN A 48 2.30 6.99 5.66
C GLN A 48 1.37 7.12 4.44
N TRP A 49 1.71 7.95 3.46
CA TRP A 49 0.96 8.07 2.20
C TRP A 49 0.79 6.72 1.49
N PHE A 50 1.83 5.88 1.48
CA PHE A 50 1.76 4.56 0.87
C PHE A 50 0.81 3.62 1.63
N ILE A 51 0.89 3.60 2.97
CA ILE A 51 -0.03 2.82 3.82
C ILE A 51 -1.46 3.25 3.58
N ASP A 52 -1.74 4.57 3.61
CA ASP A 52 -3.08 5.10 3.37
C ASP A 52 -3.63 4.61 2.04
N ARG A 53 -2.79 4.59 0.99
CA ARG A 53 -3.24 4.13 -0.32
C ARG A 53 -3.53 2.63 -0.39
N LEU A 54 -2.76 1.80 0.32
CA LEU A 54 -3.03 0.37 0.44
C LEU A 54 -4.33 0.11 1.21
N VAL A 55 -4.58 0.87 2.28
CA VAL A 55 -5.81 0.76 3.07
C VAL A 55 -7.03 1.26 2.28
N GLU A 56 -6.90 2.36 1.52
CA GLU A 56 -7.97 2.85 0.63
C GLU A 56 -8.36 1.82 -0.42
N MET A 57 -7.38 1.08 -0.95
CA MET A 57 -7.60 0.06 -1.97
C MET A 57 -8.43 -1.13 -1.45
N LEU A 58 -8.21 -1.53 -0.20
CA LEU A 58 -9.01 -2.57 0.47
C LEU A 58 -10.34 -2.03 1.01
N GLY A 59 -10.35 -0.77 1.41
CA GLY A 59 -11.36 -0.19 2.28
C GLY A 59 -11.05 -0.49 3.76
N THR A 60 -11.28 0.49 4.63
CA THR A 60 -10.94 0.42 6.05
C THR A 60 -11.56 -0.78 6.77
N ASP A 61 -12.81 -1.13 6.44
CA ASP A 61 -13.53 -2.25 7.06
C ASP A 61 -12.88 -3.60 6.72
N GLN A 62 -12.56 -3.81 5.44
CA GLN A 62 -11.88 -5.02 4.98
C GLN A 62 -10.44 -5.09 5.51
N TYR A 63 -9.71 -3.98 5.54
CA TYR A 63 -8.38 -3.93 6.14
C TYR A 63 -8.39 -4.38 7.60
N ASN A 64 -9.33 -3.85 8.41
CA ASN A 64 -9.45 -4.22 9.81
C ASN A 64 -9.81 -5.70 9.98
N ALA A 65 -10.80 -6.19 9.23
CA ALA A 65 -11.20 -7.60 9.28
C ALA A 65 -10.02 -8.53 8.92
N LEU A 66 -9.27 -8.19 7.86
CA LEU A 66 -8.09 -8.95 7.46
C LEU A 66 -6.96 -8.89 8.50
N CYS A 67 -6.74 -7.73 9.14
CA CYS A 67 -5.77 -7.64 10.23
C CYS A 67 -6.17 -8.53 11.42
N GLU A 68 -7.45 -8.54 11.80
CA GLU A 68 -7.98 -9.41 12.84
C GLU A 68 -7.81 -10.90 12.48
N GLU A 69 -8.11 -11.28 11.24
CA GLU A 69 -7.94 -12.66 10.74
C GLU A 69 -6.47 -13.10 10.74
N LEU A 70 -5.55 -12.18 10.46
CA LEU A 70 -4.10 -12.42 10.43
C LEU A 70 -3.44 -12.29 11.81
N GLY A 71 -4.15 -11.78 12.82
CA GLY A 71 -3.62 -11.53 14.17
C GLY A 71 -2.59 -10.41 14.24
N LEU A 72 -2.74 -9.37 13.41
CA LEU A 72 -1.86 -8.20 13.29
C LEU A 72 -2.37 -6.99 14.10
#